data_AF-U3BDQ0-F1
#
_entry.id   AF-U3BDQ0-F1
#
_cell.length_a   1.000
_cell.length_b   1.000
_cell.length_c   1.000
_cell.angle_alpha   90.00
_cell.angle_beta   90.00
_cell.angle_gamma   90.00
#
_symmetry.space_group_name_H-M   'P 1'
#
loop_
_entity.id
_entity.type
_entity.pdbx_description
1 polymer ?
#
loop_
_entity_poly.entity_id
_entity_poly.type
_entity_poly.pdbx_seq_one_letter_code
_entity_poly.pdbx_strand_id
1 'polypeptide(L)' 'MLGSNALWRELGFRSPAAFRVALSRGMIDVPFFTLPNRRGRFALAKDIAGWIACKRHAVQSSEPDGSRNQPMPSSDS' A
#
# COMPACT_ATOMS: atom_id res chain seq x y z
N MET A 1 -13.19 14.87 -0.76
CA MET A 1 -13.57 13.55 -1.31
C MET A 1 -12.78 13.31 -2.57
N LEU A 2 -12.12 12.16 -2.72
CA LEU A 2 -11.35 11.84 -3.92
C LEU A 2 -12.21 10.95 -4.83
N GLY A 3 -12.29 11.34 -6.10
CA GLY A 3 -12.88 10.50 -7.15
C GLY A 3 -11.83 9.65 -7.84
N SER A 4 -12.27 8.61 -8.56
CA SER A 4 -11.44 7.65 -9.28
C SER A 4 -10.27 8.27 -10.07
N ASN A 5 -10.47 9.46 -10.66
CA ASN A 5 -9.48 10.14 -11.49
C ASN A 5 -8.32 10.79 -10.71
N ALA A 6 -8.51 11.14 -9.45
CA ALA A 6 -7.46 11.67 -8.58
C ALA A 6 -6.85 10.55 -7.71
N LEU A 7 -7.64 9.53 -7.38
CA LEU A 7 -7.27 8.44 -6.49
C LEU A 7 -6.00 7.69 -6.90
N TRP A 8 -5.86 7.35 -8.18
CA TRP A 8 -4.69 6.60 -8.67
C TRP A 8 -3.39 7.39 -8.51
N ARG A 9 -3.45 8.72 -8.64
CA ARG A 9 -2.29 9.61 -8.51
C ARG A 9 -1.86 9.74 -7.05
N GLU A 10 -2.82 9.94 -6.15
CA GLU A 10 -2.56 10.06 -4.70
C GLU A 10 -2.00 8.75 -4.11
N LEU A 11 -2.43 7.61 -4.63
CA LEU A 11 -1.95 6.29 -4.22
C LEU A 11 -0.58 5.93 -4.83
N GLY A 12 0.00 6.79 -5.66
CA GLY A 12 1.30 6.53 -6.31
C GLY A 12 1.25 5.50 -7.44
N PHE A 13 0.06 5.17 -7.97
CA PHE A 13 -0.03 4.28 -9.14
C PHE A 13 0.41 5.02 -10.40
N ARG A 14 1.14 4.33 -11.27
CA ARG A 14 1.60 4.89 -12.55
C ARG A 14 0.47 5.10 -13.56
N SER A 15 -0.64 4.38 -13.42
CA SER A 15 -1.77 4.48 -14.35
C SER A 15 -3.12 4.21 -13.68
N PRO A 16 -4.22 4.75 -14.24
CA PRO A 16 -5.58 4.43 -13.81
C PRO A 16 -5.92 2.93 -13.98
N ALA A 17 -5.28 2.25 -14.93
CA ALA A 17 -5.48 0.82 -15.16
C ALA A 17 -4.91 -0.02 -14.01
N ALA A 18 -3.71 0.30 -13.53
CA ALA A 18 -3.12 -0.37 -12.37
C ALA A 18 -3.99 -0.21 -11.11
N PHE A 19 -4.53 1.00 -10.90
CA PHE A 19 -5.47 1.26 -9.82
C PHE A 19 -6.75 0.41 -9.95
N ARG A 20 -7.34 0.31 -11.15
CA ARG A 20 -8.52 -0.56 -11.38
C ARG A 20 -8.23 -2.03 -11.08
N VAL A 21 -7.04 -2.52 -11.42
CA VAL A 21 -6.63 -3.91 -11.15
C VAL A 21 -6.43 -4.14 -9.65
N ALA A 22 -5.78 -3.22 -8.94
CA ALA A 22 -5.61 -3.32 -7.49
C ALA A 22 -6.97 -3.29 -6.77
N LEU A 23 -7.89 -2.45 -7.25
CA LEU A 23 -9.26 -2.36 -6.76
C LEU A 23 -10.06 -3.64 -7.05
N SER A 24 -9.96 -4.21 -8.26
CA SER A 24 -10.65 -5.45 -8.61
C SER A 24 -10.10 -6.67 -7.88
N ARG A 25 -8.81 -6.64 -7.51
CA ARG A 25 -8.15 -7.69 -6.72
C ARG A 25 -8.35 -7.54 -5.21
N GLY A 26 -9.03 -6.49 -4.74
CA GLY A 26 -9.23 -6.24 -3.31
C GLY A 26 -7.92 -5.95 -2.56
N MET A 27 -6.88 -5.47 -3.25
CA MET A 27 -5.58 -5.17 -2.62
C MET A 27 -5.60 -3.89 -1.78
N ILE A 28 -6.65 -3.09 -1.94
CA ILE A 28 -6.81 -1.80 -1.28
C ILE A 28 -7.94 -1.96 -0.26
N ASP A 29 -7.54 -2.12 1.00
CA ASP A 29 -8.44 -2.26 2.14
C ASP A 29 -8.90 -0.87 2.64
N VAL A 30 -9.45 -0.08 1.71
CA VAL A 30 -9.97 1.27 1.97
C VAL A 30 -11.47 1.24 1.73
N PRO A 31 -12.30 1.84 2.60
CA PRO A 31 -13.74 1.92 2.38
C PRO A 31 -14.05 2.79 1.16
N PHE A 32 -14.47 2.13 0.07
CA PHE A 32 -14.98 2.80 -1.13
C PHE A 32 -16.49 2.91 -1.08
N PHE A 33 -17.02 4.05 -1.51
CA PHE A 33 -18.45 4.26 -1.65
C PHE A 33 -18.81 4.75 -3.05
N THR A 34 -20.05 4.49 -3.44
CA THR A 34 -20.65 5.01 -4.67
C THR A 34 -21.58 6.15 -4.32
N LEU A 35 -21.81 7.05 -5.28
CA LEU A 35 -22.76 8.15 -5.12
C LEU A 35 -23.94 7.90 -6.07
N PRO A 36 -25.19 8.08 -5.61
CA PRO A 36 -26.33 8.06 -6.50
C PRO A 36 -26.14 9.16 -7.56
N ASN A 37 -26.43 8.82 -8.82
CA ASN A 37 -26.26 9.69 -10.00
C ASN A 37 -24.82 10.05 -10.38
N ARG A 38 -23.80 9.35 -9.86
CA ARG A 38 -22.41 9.49 -10.35
C ARG A 38 -21.74 8.16 -10.66
N ARG A 39 -21.19 8.05 -11.86
CA ARG A 39 -20.37 6.90 -12.27
C ARG A 39 -18.99 6.98 -11.62
N GLY A 40 -18.63 5.94 -10.88
CA GLY A 40 -17.30 5.81 -10.27
C GLY A 40 -17.37 5.37 -8.82
N ARG A 41 -16.19 5.17 -8.24
CA ARG A 41 -16.01 4.88 -6.82
C ARG A 41 -15.28 6.05 -6.19
N PHE A 42 -15.69 6.39 -4.98
CA PHE A 42 -15.18 7.50 -4.21
C PHE A 42 -14.64 6.97 -2.90
N ALA A 43 -13.61 7.64 -2.39
CA ALA A 43 -13.07 7.37 -1.06
C ALA A 43 -12.77 8.69 -0.36
N LEU A 44 -12.74 8.66 0.96
CA LEU A 44 -12.35 9.83 1.74
C LEU A 44 -10.83 9.97 1.69
N ALA A 45 -10.36 11.20 1.58
CA ALA A 45 -8.93 11.48 1.54
C ALA A 45 -8.23 11.05 2.84
N LYS A 46 -8.91 11.17 3.99
CA LYS A 46 -8.42 10.68 5.28
C LYS A 46 -8.17 9.17 5.29
N ASP A 47 -9.04 8.38 4.66
CA ASP A 47 -8.94 6.91 4.68
C ASP A 47 -7.79 6.46 3.77
N ILE A 48 -7.61 7.13 2.64
CA ILE A 48 -6.45 6.92 1.75
C ILE A 48 -5.14 7.31 2.46
N ALA A 49 -5.11 8.46 3.14
CA ALA A 49 -3.92 8.91 3.85
C ALA A 49 -3.51 7.93 4.96
N GLY A 50 -4.49 7.44 5.74
CA GLY A 50 -4.25 6.40 6.76
C GLY A 50 -3.71 5.11 6.15
N TRP A 51 -4.30 4.65 5.04
CA TRP A 51 -3.84 3.44 4.36
C TRP A 51 -2.40 3.56 3.83
N ILE A 52 -2.05 4.69 3.22
CA ILE A 52 -0.68 4.96 2.74
C ILE A 52 0.31 4.97 3.92
N ALA A 53 -0.06 5.61 5.04
CA ALA A 53 0.77 5.64 6.24
C ALA A 53 1.01 4.22 6.79
N CYS A 54 -0.03 3.40 6.90
CA CYS A 54 0.08 2.00 7.32
C CYS A 54 1.00 1.19 6.39
N LYS A 55 0.88 1.36 5.07
CA LYS A 55 1.76 0.68 4.09
C LYS A 55 3.21 1.10 4.25
N ARG A 56 3.49 2.38 4.47
CA ARG A 56 4.86 2.88 4.71
C ARG A 56 5.47 2.25 5.95
N HIS A 57 4.72 2.16 7.05
CA HIS A 57 5.20 1.54 8.28
C HIS A 57 5.43 0.03 8.13
N ALA A 58 4.55 -0.68 7.42
CA ALA A 58 4.72 -2.11 7.16
C ALA A 58 6.00 -2.43 6.36
N VAL A 59 6.39 -1.56 5.42
CA VAL A 59 7.63 -1.72 4.64
C VAL A 59 8.89 -1.49 5.49
N GLN A 60 8.82 -0.71 6.57
CA GLN A 60 9.97 -0.46 7.45
C GLN A 60 10.28 -1.63 8.39
N SER A 61 9.35 -2.57 8.57
CA SER A 61 9.52 -3.75 9.42
C SER A 61 10.13 -4.97 8.71
N SER A 62 10.49 -4.85 7.42
CA SER A 62 11.23 -5.89 6.69
C SER A 62 12.64 -5.39 6.35
N GLU A 63 13.43 -5.07 7.36
CA GLU A 63 14.86 -5.37 7.23
C GLU A 63 14.98 -6.90 7.36
N PRO A 64 15.47 -7.61 6.32
CA PRO A 64 15.89 -8.97 6.52
C PRO A 64 17.07 -8.92 7.48
N ASP A 65 16.82 -9.42 8.69
CA ASP A 65 17.84 -9.77 9.67
C ASP A 65 18.96 -10.55 8.97
N GLY A 66 20.05 -9.84 8.66
CA GLY A 66 21.28 -10.39 8.12
C GLY A 66 22.13 -11.10 9.18
N SER A 67 21.53 -11.57 10.29
CA SER A 67 22.22 -12.28 11.36
C SER A 67 22.17 -13.79 11.18
N ARG A 68 22.83 -14.32 10.15
CA ARG A 68 23.33 -15.71 10.23
C ARG A 68 24.44 -15.92 9.22
N ASN A 69 25.68 -15.61 9.62
CA ASN A 69 26.91 -16.33 9.27
C ASN A 69 28.08 -15.77 10.09
N GLN A 70 28.01 -15.89 11.42
CA GLN A 70 29.23 -16.07 12.21
C GLN A 70 29.34 -17.55 12.55
N PRO A 71 30.39 -18.26 12.12
CA PRO A 71 30.99 -19.32 12.91
C PRO A 71 32.00 -18.68 13.87
N MET A 72 31.91 -19.14 15.12
CA MET A 72 32.69 -18.79 16.30
C MET A 72 34.21 -18.98 16.14
N PRO A 73 35.03 -18.35 17.01
CA PRO A 73 36.47 -18.58 17.07
C PRO A 73 36.77 -19.95 17.70
N SER A 74 37.56 -20.78 17.03
CA SER A 74 38.19 -21.96 17.64
C SER A 74 39.68 -21.69 17.82
N SER A 75 40.03 -21.30 19.04
CA SER A 75 41.36 -21.52 19.61
C SER A 75 41.62 -23.04 19.67
N ASP A 76 42.72 -23.49 19.06
CA ASP A 76 43.70 -24.47 19.59
C ASP A 76 44.45 -25.20 18.46
N SER A 77 45.74 -24.91 18.33
CA SER A 77 46.89 -25.86 18.28
C SER A 77 48.11 -25.21 17.64
#